data_AF-A0A3D4EJL8-F1
#
_entry.id   AF-A0A3D4EJL8-F1
#
_cell.length_a   1.000
_cell.length_b   1.000
_cell.length_c   1.000
_cell.angle_alpha   90.00
_cell.angle_beta   90.00
_cell.angle_gamma   90.00
#
_symmetry.space_group_name_H-M   'P 1'
#
loop_
_entity.id
_entity.type
_entity.pdbx_description
1 polymer ?
#
loop_
_entity_poly.entity_id
_entity_poly.type
_entity_poly.pdbx_seq_one_letter_code
_entity_poly.pdbx_strand_id
1 'polypeptide(L)'
;GDFVRDKDAVTATLLACEIVTKAKSEGSSFYKKLQELYVKHGFYKEDLTSLVKKGISGAEEIKQTMIDLRENPLTTINGEQVVQIDDYASSKSLKTTTGESVDITIPKSNVLIYHTKEGSRIAARPSGTEPKIKFYISVNESVESLDALDKTEEKLDAKIAGIRKELGL
;
A
#
# COMPACT_ATOMS: atom_id res chain seq x y z
N GLY A 1 5.63 10.81 17.08
CA GLY A 1 4.56 11.81 17.23
C GLY A 1 4.21 12.10 18.68
N ASP A 2 5.06 11.71 19.64
CA ASP A 2 4.81 11.98 21.07
C ASP A 2 5.48 13.28 21.52
N PHE A 3 6.58 13.68 20.86
CA PHE A 3 7.27 14.95 21.09
C PHE A 3 6.44 16.14 20.59
N VAL A 4 5.89 16.01 19.38
CA VAL A 4 4.91 16.94 18.81
C VAL A 4 3.77 16.16 18.18
N ARG A 5 2.55 16.66 18.39
CA ARG A 5 1.28 16.06 17.90
C ARG A 5 0.97 16.47 16.45
N ASP A 6 1.99 16.87 15.70
CA ASP A 6 1.92 17.27 14.29
C ASP A 6 3.13 16.69 13.52
N LYS A 7 3.11 16.81 12.19
CA LYS A 7 4.24 16.45 11.33
C LYS A 7 5.36 17.46 11.54
N ASP A 8 6.57 16.96 11.82
CA ASP A 8 7.76 17.79 11.99
C ASP A 8 8.80 17.48 10.91
N ALA A 9 8.78 18.30 9.86
CA ALA A 9 9.72 18.18 8.75
C ALA A 9 11.15 18.57 9.15
N VAL A 10 11.33 19.48 10.12
CA VAL A 10 12.65 19.98 10.52
C VAL A 10 13.40 18.89 11.27
N THR A 11 12.75 18.26 12.26
CA THR A 11 13.34 17.14 13.01
C THR A 11 13.63 15.95 12.10
N ALA A 12 12.72 15.61 11.18
CA ALA A 12 12.96 14.54 10.21
C ALA A 12 14.16 14.85 9.28
N THR A 13 14.31 16.10 8.86
CA THR A 13 15.45 16.55 8.05
C THR A 13 16.76 16.45 8.81
N LEU A 14 16.78 16.87 10.08
CA LEU A 14 17.97 16.75 10.94
C LEU A 14 18.41 15.28 11.07
N LEU A 15 17.46 14.38 11.33
CA LEU A 15 17.73 12.94 11.40
C LEU A 15 18.27 12.40 10.07
N ALA A 16 17.70 12.82 8.94
CA ALA A 16 18.21 12.44 7.62
C ALA A 16 19.66 12.91 7.42
N CYS A 17 19.99 14.15 7.79
CA CYS A 17 21.36 14.68 7.74
C CYS A 17 22.33 13.88 8.62
N GLU A 18 21.89 13.43 9.81
CA GLU A 18 22.69 12.58 10.70
C GLU A 18 22.99 11.22 10.05
N ILE A 19 21.98 10.58 9.46
CA ILE A 19 22.13 9.31 8.74
C ILE A 19 23.10 9.48 7.56
N VAL A 20 22.97 10.55 6.76
CA VAL A 20 23.89 10.85 5.66
C VAL A 20 25.32 11.01 6.18
N THR A 21 25.50 11.79 7.25
CA THR A 21 26.81 12.07 7.85
C THR A 21 27.49 10.79 8.31
N LYS A 22 26.75 9.95 9.05
CA LYS A 22 27.24 8.65 9.52
C LYS A 22 27.55 7.69 8.38
N ALA A 23 26.64 7.56 7.40
CA ALA A 23 26.88 6.69 6.24
C ALA A 23 28.14 7.12 5.48
N LYS A 24 28.33 8.43 5.29
CA LYS A 24 29.52 8.98 4.63
C LYS A 24 30.80 8.73 5.43
N SER A 25 30.78 8.87 6.76
CA SER A 25 31.96 8.59 7.60
C SER A 25 32.37 7.11 7.57
N GLU A 26 31.42 6.21 7.27
CA GLU A 26 31.65 4.77 7.08
C GLU A 26 32.00 4.41 5.62
N GLY A 27 32.23 5.39 4.73
CA GLY A 27 32.51 5.14 3.31
C GLY A 27 31.31 4.61 2.52
N SER A 28 30.10 4.81 3.03
CA SER A 28 28.82 4.41 2.42
C SER A 28 28.01 5.65 1.99
N SER A 29 26.76 5.43 1.56
CA SER A 29 25.82 6.49 1.19
C SER A 29 24.43 6.21 1.75
N PHE A 30 23.61 7.25 1.85
CA PHE A 30 22.21 7.11 2.28
C PHE A 30 21.44 6.11 1.41
N TYR A 31 21.64 6.18 0.09
CA TYR A 31 21.00 5.27 -0.86
C TYR A 31 21.50 3.83 -0.68
N LYS A 32 22.80 3.62 -0.48
CA LYS A 32 23.33 2.27 -0.20
C LYS A 32 22.77 1.67 1.09
N LYS A 33 22.61 2.48 2.15
CA LYS A 33 21.96 2.03 3.39
C LYS A 33 20.49 1.64 3.15
N LEU A 34 19.77 2.36 2.30
CA LEU A 34 18.40 1.98 1.89
C LEU A 34 18.39 0.65 1.14
N GLN A 35 19.29 0.47 0.19
CA GLN A 35 19.42 -0.79 -0.56
C GLN A 35 19.76 -1.98 0.35
N GLU A 36 20.65 -1.80 1.33
CA GLU A 36 20.96 -2.80 2.36
C GLU A 36 19.72 -3.16 3.20
N LEU A 37 18.84 -2.19 3.48
CA LEU A 37 17.56 -2.46 4.17
C LEU A 37 16.59 -3.27 3.30
N TYR A 38 16.52 -3.01 2.00
CA TYR A 38 15.70 -3.83 1.09
C TYR A 38 16.17 -5.28 1.04
N VAL A 39 17.48 -5.52 1.00
CA VAL A 39 18.03 -6.89 1.08
C VAL A 39 17.69 -7.54 2.43
N LYS A 40 17.81 -6.78 3.53
CA LYS A 40 17.59 -7.33 4.88
C LYS A 40 16.12 -7.60 5.22
N HIS A 41 15.21 -6.77 4.73
CA HIS A 41 13.81 -6.76 5.19
C HIS A 41 12.80 -7.04 4.08
N GLY A 42 13.25 -7.25 2.84
CA GLY A 42 12.40 -7.31 1.66
C GLY A 42 12.25 -5.94 1.00
N PHE A 43 12.10 -5.94 -0.31
CA PHE A 43 11.88 -4.73 -1.10
C PHE A 43 10.38 -4.52 -1.23
N TYR A 44 9.85 -3.54 -0.48
CA TYR A 44 8.50 -3.03 -0.65
C TYR A 44 8.49 -1.87 -1.63
N LYS A 45 7.60 -1.94 -2.62
CA LYS A 45 7.36 -0.87 -3.58
C LYS A 45 5.89 -0.46 -3.55
N GLU A 46 5.67 0.84 -3.48
CA GLU A 46 4.36 1.45 -3.26
C GLU A 46 3.95 2.24 -4.51
N ASP A 47 2.68 2.15 -4.90
CA ASP A 47 2.05 3.00 -5.90
C ASP A 47 0.76 3.61 -5.35
N LEU A 48 0.46 4.82 -5.79
CA LEU A 48 -0.79 5.52 -5.48
C LEU A 48 -1.44 5.98 -6.77
N THR A 49 -2.52 5.31 -7.15
CA THR A 49 -3.33 5.72 -8.29
C THR A 49 -4.65 6.33 -7.82
N SER A 50 -5.04 7.46 -8.41
CA SER A 50 -6.30 8.14 -8.11
C SER A 50 -7.22 8.13 -9.33
N LEU A 51 -8.41 7.56 -9.20
CA LEU A 51 -9.48 7.71 -10.19
C LEU A 51 -10.35 8.91 -9.81
N VAL A 52 -10.50 9.84 -10.74
CA VAL A 52 -11.37 11.02 -10.59
C VAL A 52 -12.50 10.91 -11.60
N LYS A 53 -13.74 10.99 -11.12
CA LYS A 53 -14.94 11.06 -11.95
C LYS A 53 -15.52 12.47 -11.89
N LYS A 54 -16.25 12.90 -12.92
CA LYS A 54 -16.80 14.26 -12.99
C LYS A 54 -18.29 14.27 -12.65
N GLY A 55 -18.74 15.32 -11.98
CA GLY A 55 -20.15 15.58 -11.69
C GLY A 55 -20.76 14.65 -10.62
N ILE A 56 -22.06 14.81 -10.38
CA ILE A 56 -22.83 14.04 -9.39
C ILE A 56 -22.83 12.54 -9.73
N SER A 57 -22.95 12.19 -11.02
CA SER A 57 -22.84 10.80 -11.48
C SER A 57 -21.51 10.16 -11.08
N GLY A 58 -20.42 10.94 -11.12
CA GLY A 58 -19.12 10.47 -10.68
C GLY A 58 -19.04 10.12 -9.20
N ALA A 59 -19.75 10.84 -8.33
CA ALA A 59 -19.79 10.51 -6.91
C ALA A 59 -20.54 9.19 -6.66
N GLU A 60 -21.66 8.97 -7.35
CA GLU A 60 -22.40 7.71 -7.28
C GLU A 60 -21.60 6.54 -7.88
N GLU A 61 -20.87 6.74 -8.98
CA GLU A 61 -19.96 5.74 -9.54
C GLU A 61 -18.90 5.32 -8.50
N ILE A 62 -18.24 6.27 -7.83
CA ILE A 62 -17.24 5.98 -6.80
C ILE A 62 -17.85 5.23 -5.62
N LYS A 63 -19.05 5.63 -5.19
CA LYS A 63 -19.78 4.95 -4.12
C LYS A 63 -20.12 3.51 -4.53
N GLN A 64 -20.59 3.31 -5.76
CA GLN A 64 -20.91 1.99 -6.29
C GLN A 64 -19.67 1.10 -6.36
N THR A 65 -18.53 1.62 -6.83
CA THR A 65 -17.26 0.87 -6.80
C THR A 65 -16.92 0.35 -5.39
N MET A 66 -17.13 1.16 -4.35
CA MET A 66 -16.88 0.71 -2.97
C MET A 66 -17.92 -0.28 -2.44
N ILE A 67 -19.15 -0.28 -2.97
CA ILE A 67 -20.16 -1.30 -2.69
C ILE A 67 -19.77 -2.60 -3.39
N ASP A 68 -19.45 -2.53 -4.68
CA ASP A 68 -19.05 -3.68 -5.49
C ASP A 68 -17.83 -4.37 -4.91
N LEU A 69 -16.81 -3.60 -4.51
CA LEU A 69 -15.62 -4.15 -3.83
C LEU A 69 -15.94 -4.80 -2.46
N ARG A 70 -17.06 -4.49 -1.82
CA ARG A 70 -17.45 -5.15 -0.55
C ARG A 70 -18.33 -6.37 -0.76
N GLU A 71 -19.32 -6.24 -1.65
CA GLU A 71 -20.34 -7.26 -1.89
C GLU A 71 -19.89 -8.34 -2.86
N ASN A 72 -18.99 -7.98 -3.80
CA ASN A 72 -18.40 -8.88 -4.78
C ASN A 72 -16.87 -8.83 -4.66
N PRO A 73 -16.30 -9.27 -3.51
CA PRO A 73 -14.89 -9.10 -3.24
C PRO A 73 -14.01 -9.89 -4.22
N LEU A 74 -12.87 -9.30 -4.57
CA LEU A 74 -11.86 -9.97 -5.38
C LEU A 74 -11.32 -11.21 -4.63
N THR A 75 -11.30 -12.36 -5.31
CA THR A 75 -10.73 -13.60 -4.77
C THR A 75 -9.27 -13.78 -5.17
N THR A 76 -8.86 -13.12 -6.24
CA THR A 76 -7.47 -13.02 -6.71
C THR A 76 -7.16 -11.59 -7.13
N ILE A 77 -5.90 -11.18 -7.02
CA ILE A 77 -5.38 -9.92 -7.56
C ILE A 77 -4.04 -10.22 -8.23
N ASN A 78 -3.92 -9.92 -9.52
CA ASN A 78 -2.77 -10.22 -10.37
C ASN A 78 -2.30 -11.69 -10.25
N GLY A 79 -3.28 -12.60 -10.20
CA GLY A 79 -3.07 -14.04 -10.03
C GLY A 79 -2.78 -14.49 -8.58
N GLU A 80 -2.61 -13.57 -7.64
CA GLU A 80 -2.36 -13.89 -6.23
C GLU A 80 -3.67 -14.08 -5.48
N GLN A 81 -3.80 -15.17 -4.71
CA GLN A 81 -4.99 -15.42 -3.91
C GLN A 81 -5.16 -14.35 -2.83
N VAL A 82 -6.35 -13.76 -2.71
CA VAL A 82 -6.71 -12.90 -1.58
C VAL A 82 -6.95 -13.78 -0.36
N VAL A 83 -6.23 -13.52 0.73
CA VAL A 83 -6.29 -14.30 1.98
C VAL A 83 -6.95 -13.56 3.14
N GLN A 84 -7.00 -12.23 3.06
CA GLN A 84 -7.61 -11.40 4.08
C GLN A 84 -8.21 -10.12 3.47
N ILE A 85 -9.35 -9.69 4.01
CA ILE A 85 -10.01 -8.43 3.67
C ILE A 85 -10.31 -7.67 4.96
N ASP A 86 -9.75 -6.49 5.10
CA ASP A 86 -10.04 -5.57 6.21
C ASP A 86 -11.00 -4.48 5.74
N ASP A 87 -12.22 -4.45 6.29
CA ASP A 87 -13.17 -3.37 6.07
C ASP A 87 -13.27 -2.50 7.34
N TYR A 88 -12.64 -1.34 7.28
CA TYR A 88 -12.63 -0.38 8.39
C TYR A 88 -13.98 0.33 8.55
N ALA A 89 -14.90 0.21 7.58
CA ALA A 89 -16.24 0.80 7.73
C ALA A 89 -17.12 -0.08 8.62
N SER A 90 -17.05 -1.40 8.44
CA SER A 90 -17.72 -2.38 9.30
C SER A 90 -16.93 -2.73 10.57
N SER A 91 -15.66 -2.32 10.65
CA SER A 91 -14.71 -2.72 11.72
C SER A 91 -14.47 -4.22 11.75
N LYS A 92 -14.41 -4.88 10.59
CA LYS A 92 -14.21 -6.31 10.47
C LYS A 92 -12.98 -6.63 9.64
N SER A 93 -12.19 -7.59 10.10
CA SER A 93 -11.16 -8.27 9.33
C SER A 93 -11.64 -9.69 9.06
N LEU A 94 -11.69 -10.10 7.80
CA LEU A 94 -12.14 -11.40 7.34
C LEU A 94 -10.96 -12.17 6.76
N LYS A 95 -10.67 -13.37 7.29
CA LYS A 95 -9.79 -14.34 6.62
C LYS A 95 -10.61 -15.10 5.58
N THR A 96 -10.32 -14.88 4.31
CA THR A 96 -11.08 -15.48 3.19
C THR A 96 -10.87 -17.00 3.10
N THR A 97 -9.75 -17.50 3.62
CA THR A 97 -9.42 -18.93 3.59
C THR A 97 -10.21 -19.77 4.59
N THR A 98 -10.63 -19.18 5.71
CA THR A 98 -11.36 -19.88 6.79
C THR A 98 -12.79 -19.37 7.00
N GLY A 99 -13.10 -18.18 6.50
CA GLY A 99 -14.35 -17.47 6.80
C GLY A 99 -14.39 -16.83 8.20
N GLU A 100 -13.30 -16.95 8.98
CA GLU A 100 -13.21 -16.35 10.31
C GLU A 100 -13.16 -14.83 10.22
N SER A 101 -13.95 -14.14 11.05
CA SER A 101 -13.95 -12.69 11.14
C SER A 101 -13.67 -12.21 12.56
N VAL A 102 -12.79 -11.20 12.67
CA VAL A 102 -12.42 -10.56 13.94
C VAL A 102 -12.69 -9.05 13.89
N ASP A 103 -12.86 -8.45 15.07
CA ASP A 103 -13.10 -7.01 15.19
C ASP A 103 -11.81 -6.20 15.06
N ILE A 104 -11.90 -5.11 14.29
CA ILE A 104 -10.86 -4.09 14.20
C ILE A 104 -11.15 -3.01 15.25
N THR A 105 -10.25 -2.84 16.22
CA THR A 105 -10.45 -1.96 17.39
C THR A 105 -10.01 -0.51 17.19
N ILE A 106 -9.77 -0.09 15.95
CA ILE A 106 -9.43 1.31 15.63
C ILE A 106 -10.65 2.06 15.07
N PRO A 107 -10.65 3.41 15.04
CA PRO A 107 -11.77 4.19 14.55
C PRO A 107 -12.20 3.80 13.13
N LYS A 108 -13.53 3.80 12.91
CA LYS A 108 -14.12 3.48 11.61
C LYS A 108 -13.69 4.47 10.52
N SER A 109 -13.50 3.96 9.31
CA SER A 109 -13.20 4.76 8.13
C SER A 109 -13.68 4.05 6.87
N ASN A 110 -13.99 4.80 5.80
CA ASN A 110 -14.31 4.19 4.51
C ASN A 110 -13.01 3.75 3.80
N VAL A 111 -12.45 2.65 4.28
CA VAL A 111 -11.22 2.04 3.77
C VAL A 111 -11.44 0.54 3.71
N LEU A 112 -11.14 -0.05 2.56
CA LEU A 112 -11.14 -1.49 2.35
C LEU A 112 -9.74 -1.91 1.94
N ILE A 113 -9.15 -2.91 2.60
CA ILE A 113 -7.81 -3.41 2.30
C ILE A 113 -7.88 -4.89 1.97
N TYR A 114 -7.40 -5.24 0.79
CA TYR A 114 -7.15 -6.61 0.35
C TYR A 114 -5.71 -6.98 0.66
N HIS A 115 -5.50 -8.18 1.20
CA HIS A 115 -4.17 -8.76 1.38
C HIS A 115 -4.10 -10.08 0.62
N THR A 116 -3.06 -10.23 -0.19
CA THR A 116 -2.82 -11.44 -0.96
C THR A 116 -1.85 -12.38 -0.23
N LYS A 117 -1.88 -13.65 -0.62
CA LYS A 117 -0.99 -14.70 -0.08
C LYS A 117 0.49 -14.38 -0.29
N GLU A 118 0.82 -13.74 -1.42
CA GLU A 118 2.19 -13.37 -1.78
C GLU A 118 2.60 -12.00 -1.18
N GLY A 119 1.78 -11.44 -0.30
CA GLY A 119 2.11 -10.25 0.48
C GLY A 119 1.73 -8.90 -0.16
N SER A 120 1.12 -8.89 -1.34
CA SER A 120 0.60 -7.65 -1.93
C SER A 120 -0.59 -7.12 -1.12
N ARG A 121 -0.68 -5.80 -0.99
CA ARG A 121 -1.75 -5.12 -0.26
C ARG A 121 -2.35 -4.01 -1.11
N ILE A 122 -3.66 -4.05 -1.31
CA ILE A 122 -4.39 -3.06 -2.10
C ILE A 122 -5.44 -2.41 -1.20
N ALA A 123 -5.31 -1.11 -0.96
CA ALA A 123 -6.30 -0.34 -0.21
C ALA A 123 -7.11 0.58 -1.12
N ALA A 124 -8.43 0.45 -1.09
CA ALA A 124 -9.37 1.36 -1.74
C ALA A 124 -9.93 2.35 -0.72
N ARG A 125 -9.83 3.65 -1.03
CA ARG A 125 -10.31 4.73 -0.17
C ARG A 125 -10.95 5.86 -0.98
N PRO A 126 -12.27 6.02 -0.96
CA PRO A 126 -12.92 7.17 -1.57
C PRO A 126 -12.62 8.45 -0.79
N SER A 127 -12.58 9.57 -1.49
CA SER A 127 -12.61 10.90 -0.91
C SER A 127 -14.01 11.18 -0.36
N GLY A 128 -14.08 11.84 0.80
CA GLY A 128 -15.36 12.23 1.41
C GLY A 128 -15.98 13.48 0.79
N THR A 129 -15.17 14.29 0.09
CA THR A 129 -15.58 15.62 -0.41
C THR A 129 -15.48 15.75 -1.92
N GLU A 130 -14.77 14.85 -2.60
CA GLU A 130 -14.55 14.90 -4.05
C GLU A 130 -14.98 13.56 -4.68
N PRO A 131 -15.47 13.55 -5.93
CA PRO A 131 -15.75 12.33 -6.69
C PRO A 131 -14.45 11.64 -7.14
N LYS A 132 -13.66 11.19 -6.15
CA LYS A 132 -12.33 10.60 -6.32
C LYS A 132 -12.16 9.40 -5.42
N ILE A 133 -11.55 8.34 -5.92
CA ILE A 133 -11.08 7.20 -5.13
C ILE A 133 -9.58 7.01 -5.30
N LYS A 134 -8.89 6.70 -4.20
CA LYS A 134 -7.47 6.36 -4.19
C LYS A 134 -7.31 4.87 -4.01
N PHE A 135 -6.45 4.28 -4.83
CA PHE A 135 -5.94 2.93 -4.68
C PHE A 135 -4.47 3.01 -4.26
N TYR A 136 -4.18 2.52 -3.07
CA TYR A 136 -2.82 2.34 -2.57
C TYR A 136 -2.42 0.90 -2.85
N ILE A 137 -1.34 0.70 -3.58
CA ILE A 137 -0.85 -0.62 -3.98
C ILE A 137 0.53 -0.80 -3.37
N SER A 138 0.67 -1.76 -2.46
CA SER A 138 1.95 -2.19 -1.89
C SER A 138 2.26 -3.57 -2.43
N VAL A 139 3.39 -3.72 -3.10
CA VAL A 139 3.92 -5.01 -3.54
C VAL A 139 5.29 -5.23 -2.91
N ASN A 140 5.67 -6.48 -2.70
CA ASN A 140 6.98 -6.79 -2.18
C ASN A 140 7.57 -8.07 -2.77
N GLU A 141 8.88 -8.18 -2.61
CA GLU A 141 9.67 -9.34 -2.97
C GLU A 141 10.91 -9.41 -2.08
N SER A 142 11.36 -10.63 -1.77
CA SER A 142 12.62 -10.85 -1.06
C SER A 142 13.81 -10.64 -2.01
N VAL A 143 14.87 -9.98 -1.52
CA VAL A 143 16.05 -9.69 -2.34
C VAL A 143 17.26 -10.39 -1.75
N GLU A 144 17.93 -11.22 -2.54
CA GLU A 144 19.08 -12.01 -2.07
C GLU A 144 20.36 -11.18 -1.90
N SER A 145 20.54 -10.14 -2.72
CA SER A 145 21.75 -9.31 -2.72
C SER A 145 21.51 -7.94 -3.36
N LEU A 146 22.46 -7.02 -3.19
CA LEU A 146 22.39 -5.69 -3.81
C LEU A 146 22.33 -5.77 -5.33
N ASP A 147 23.01 -6.73 -5.95
CA ASP A 147 23.06 -6.91 -7.41
C ASP A 147 21.71 -7.38 -8.00
N ALA A 148 20.82 -7.93 -7.16
CA ALA A 148 19.50 -8.38 -7.57
C ALA A 148 18.43 -7.26 -7.49
N LEU A 149 18.77 -6.07 -6.99
CA LEU A 149 17.80 -5.01 -6.72
C LEU A 149 17.12 -4.49 -7.99
N ASP A 150 17.88 -4.15 -9.03
CA ASP A 150 17.32 -3.59 -10.27
C ASP A 150 16.32 -4.56 -10.91
N LYS A 151 16.71 -5.84 -11.01
CA LYS A 151 15.84 -6.90 -11.53
C LYS A 151 14.61 -7.13 -10.65
N THR A 152 14.75 -6.98 -9.33
CA THR A 152 13.61 -7.10 -8.42
C THR A 152 12.67 -5.91 -8.58
N GLU A 153 13.22 -4.71 -8.73
CA GLU A 153 12.44 -3.50 -8.98
C GLU A 153 11.60 -3.61 -10.26
N GLU A 154 12.18 -4.10 -11.35
CA GLU A 154 11.46 -4.33 -12.61
C GLU A 154 10.30 -5.32 -12.45
N LYS A 155 10.48 -6.39 -11.65
CA LYS A 155 9.40 -7.33 -11.33
C LYS A 155 8.28 -6.67 -10.54
N LEU A 156 8.62 -5.84 -9.55
CA LEU A 156 7.65 -5.11 -8.74
C LEU A 156 6.89 -4.08 -9.57
N ASP A 157 7.56 -3.40 -10.50
CA ASP A 157 6.93 -2.50 -11.47
C ASP A 157 5.95 -3.23 -12.37
N ALA A 158 6.35 -4.39 -12.91
CA ALA A 158 5.47 -5.22 -13.71
C ALA A 158 4.25 -5.72 -12.91
N LYS A 159 4.45 -6.08 -11.63
CA LYS A 159 3.36 -6.48 -10.73
C LYS A 159 2.39 -5.32 -10.49
N ILE A 160 2.89 -4.11 -10.18
CA ILE A 160 2.05 -2.90 -10.03
C ILE A 160 1.26 -2.63 -11.31
N ALA A 161 1.91 -2.68 -12.48
CA ALA A 161 1.25 -2.46 -13.76
C ALA A 161 0.15 -3.49 -14.03
N GLY A 162 0.37 -4.77 -13.68
CA GLY A 162 -0.62 -5.83 -13.76
C GLY A 162 -1.83 -5.57 -12.86
N ILE A 163 -1.60 -5.23 -11.59
CA ILE A 163 -2.64 -4.88 -10.62
C ILE A 163 -3.46 -3.69 -11.11
N ARG A 164 -2.79 -2.62 -11.58
CA ARG A 164 -3.48 -1.44 -12.12
C ARG A 164 -4.39 -1.80 -13.28
N LYS A 165 -3.88 -2.58 -14.24
CA LYS A 165 -4.64 -3.02 -15.40
C LYS A 165 -5.88 -3.84 -15.00
N GLU A 166 -5.72 -4.78 -14.07
CA GLU A 166 -6.82 -5.63 -13.58
C GLU A 166 -7.91 -4.81 -12.88
N LEU A 167 -7.52 -3.80 -12.11
CA LEU A 167 -8.43 -2.90 -11.39
C LEU A 167 -8.98 -1.77 -12.27
N GLY A 168 -8.60 -1.68 -13.55
CA GLY A 168 -9.03 -0.61 -14.46
C GLY A 168 -8.47 0.78 -14.14
N LEU A 169 -7.24 0.83 -13.62
CA LEU A 169 -6.50 2.03 -13.17
C LEU A 169 -5.43 2.52 -14.16
#